data_AF-A0A1Y3W4M5-F1
#
_entry.id   AF-A0A1Y3W4M5-F1
#
_cell.length_a   1.000
_cell.length_b   1.000
_cell.length_c   1.000
_cell.angle_alpha   90.00
_cell.angle_beta   90.00
_cell.angle_gamma   90.00
#
_symmetry.space_group_name_H-M   'P 1'
#
loop_
_entity.id
_entity.type
_entity.pdbx_description
1 polymer ?
#
loop_
_entity_poly.entity_id
_entity_poly.type
_entity_poly.pdbx_seq_one_letter_code
_entity_poly.pdbx_strand_id
1 'polypeptide(L)'
;MIPVRASVKWLLTAVVVLSGMPLVAQVLPGEEGMLERGGSLPGEVSVEVLVDSVARWGRTEREKVVVLAGWFREYMAIDAGKFLTGGPDGDYREVLKERKGICGDFTGLFGELCNRLGIENERVEGYVAEDGRGRGETCQRTNHVWNAVRVAGEWWHVDMMWAVGALGRDAAGEWVFRRHWNPEYVLMRGEQFLTTHMPADPAWQLTDRPYAMDAFIEGNLADGERGDYYNYTDSIAAFRRLPRDERQMLFARRANRFNPRNKEVMAVTYYNEAVFLLNYNRKTRAVLTRAREYFRIAEEYARDLPGVKESIDEGLRNVEALIK
;
A
#
# COMPACT_ATOMS: atom_id res chain seq x y z
N MET A 1 -0.98 26.85 -9.02
CA MET A 1 -1.02 25.38 -9.13
C MET A 1 -2.35 24.91 -8.59
N ILE A 2 -3.03 23.99 -9.27
CA ILE A 2 -4.23 23.35 -8.75
C ILE A 2 -3.78 22.33 -7.69
N PRO A 3 -4.40 22.25 -6.49
CA PRO A 3 -3.95 21.34 -5.45
C PRO A 3 -3.95 19.87 -5.92
N VAL A 4 -2.78 19.21 -5.83
CA VAL A 4 -2.50 17.86 -6.38
C VAL A 4 -3.09 16.72 -5.53
N ARG A 5 -3.81 17.02 -4.44
CA ARG A 5 -4.40 15.99 -3.59
C ARG A 5 -5.80 16.39 -3.17
N ALA A 6 -6.81 15.70 -3.70
CA ALA A 6 -7.92 15.32 -2.83
C ALA A 6 -7.34 14.26 -1.87
N SER A 7 -6.98 14.68 -0.66
CA SER A 7 -6.44 13.75 0.33
C SER A 7 -7.55 12.84 0.82
N VAL A 8 -7.40 11.55 0.58
CA VAL A 8 -8.17 10.51 1.26
C VAL A 8 -7.78 10.56 2.73
N LYS A 9 -8.74 10.88 3.60
CA LYS A 9 -8.56 10.61 5.03
C LYS A 9 -8.62 9.10 5.19
N TRP A 10 -7.50 8.48 5.51
CA TRP A 10 -7.50 7.08 5.89
C TRP A 10 -8.25 6.97 7.22
N LEU A 11 -9.47 6.43 7.19
CA LEU A 11 -10.16 5.97 8.40
C LEU A 11 -9.52 4.64 8.78
N LEU A 12 -8.41 4.70 9.50
CA LEU A 12 -7.71 3.51 9.98
C LEU A 12 -8.16 3.23 11.41
N THR A 13 -8.80 2.07 11.62
CA THR A 13 -9.06 1.55 12.96
C THR A 13 -7.99 0.53 13.29
N ALA A 14 -7.48 0.55 14.52
CA ALA A 14 -6.40 -0.32 14.96
C ALA A 14 -6.80 -1.80 14.89
N VAL A 15 -5.85 -2.63 14.44
CA VAL A 15 -5.95 -4.08 14.48
C VAL A 15 -5.33 -4.57 15.79
N VAL A 16 -6.12 -5.20 16.64
CA VAL A 16 -5.69 -6.06 17.73
C VAL A 16 -5.48 -7.45 17.15
N VAL A 17 -4.20 -7.82 16.95
CA VAL A 17 -3.85 -9.17 16.51
C VAL A 17 -4.23 -10.17 17.61
N LEU A 18 -5.39 -10.84 17.46
CA LEU A 18 -5.72 -12.03 18.21
C LEU A 18 -5.03 -13.22 17.51
N SER A 19 -3.90 -13.63 18.05
CA SER A 19 -3.13 -14.78 17.57
C SER A 19 -3.96 -16.07 17.71
N GLY A 20 -4.39 -16.62 16.58
CA GLY A 20 -5.25 -17.79 16.53
C GLY A 20 -5.03 -18.62 15.28
N MET A 21 -3.79 -19.13 15.12
CA MET A 21 -3.35 -20.37 14.44
C MET A 21 -1.88 -20.19 14.04
N PRO A 22 -0.99 -21.17 14.29
CA PRO A 22 0.41 -21.04 13.88
C PRO A 22 0.49 -21.20 12.36
N LEU A 23 0.71 -20.10 11.63
CA LEU A 23 1.18 -20.15 10.26
C LEU A 23 2.69 -20.34 10.29
N VAL A 24 3.22 -21.10 9.34
CA VAL A 24 4.66 -21.35 9.27
C VAL A 24 5.35 -20.10 8.76
N ALA A 25 5.91 -19.31 9.68
CA ALA A 25 6.83 -18.22 9.35
C ALA A 25 7.95 -18.74 8.45
N GLN A 26 8.26 -17.98 7.39
CA GLN A 26 9.33 -18.34 6.47
C GLN A 26 10.67 -17.69 6.79
N VAL A 27 10.82 -16.92 7.88
CA VAL A 27 12.17 -16.58 8.37
C VAL A 27 12.80 -17.90 8.75
N LEU A 28 13.66 -18.41 7.87
CA LEU A 28 14.25 -19.73 8.02
C LEU A 28 15.11 -19.72 9.30
N PRO A 29 15.31 -20.85 9.98
CA PRO A 29 16.17 -20.92 11.18
C PRO A 29 17.60 -20.38 11.00
N GLY A 30 18.08 -20.19 9.76
CA GLY A 30 19.36 -19.53 9.44
C GLY A 30 19.30 -18.02 9.22
N GLU A 31 18.10 -17.42 9.21
CA GLU A 31 17.85 -16.01 8.93
C GLU A 31 17.67 -15.17 10.20
N GLU A 32 17.47 -15.80 11.37
CA GLU A 32 17.42 -15.13 12.67
C GLU A 32 18.68 -14.31 12.95
N GLY A 33 19.86 -14.87 12.65
CA GLY A 33 21.12 -14.15 12.80
C GLY A 33 21.25 -12.94 11.87
N MET A 34 20.55 -12.90 10.73
CA MET A 34 20.49 -11.72 9.85
C MET A 34 19.51 -10.67 10.35
N LEU A 35 18.40 -11.12 10.94
CA LEU A 35 17.42 -10.26 11.58
C LEU A 35 18.02 -9.53 12.79
N GLU A 36 18.69 -10.26 13.70
CA GLU A 36 19.40 -9.68 14.85
C GLU A 36 20.44 -8.67 14.42
N ARG A 37 21.18 -9.02 13.37
CA ARG A 37 22.14 -8.17 12.70
C ARG A 37 21.50 -6.85 12.23
N GLY A 38 20.37 -6.91 11.53
CA GLY A 38 19.61 -5.72 11.16
C GLY A 38 19.24 -4.83 12.34
N GLY A 39 18.80 -5.44 13.44
CA GLY A 39 18.47 -4.73 14.69
C GLY A 39 19.68 -4.13 15.42
N SER A 40 20.89 -4.60 15.12
CA SER A 40 22.14 -4.05 15.69
C SER A 40 22.71 -2.85 14.93
N LEU A 41 22.18 -2.56 13.72
CA LEU A 41 22.57 -1.36 12.97
C LEU A 41 22.09 -0.11 13.70
N PRO A 42 22.81 1.03 13.67
CA PRO A 42 22.39 2.19 14.45
C PRO A 42 21.01 2.71 14.03
N GLY A 43 20.22 3.16 15.01
CA GLY A 43 18.88 3.71 14.76
C GLY A 43 18.91 5.13 14.18
N GLU A 44 19.90 5.94 14.55
CA GLU A 44 20.18 7.23 13.92
C GLU A 44 21.18 7.05 12.79
N VAL A 45 20.67 6.89 11.57
CA VAL A 45 21.45 6.67 10.36
C VAL A 45 20.87 7.46 9.20
N SER A 46 21.73 7.90 8.28
CA SER A 46 21.25 8.34 6.98
C SER A 46 20.80 7.14 6.16
N VAL A 47 19.99 7.38 5.14
CA VAL A 47 19.56 6.35 4.19
C VAL A 47 20.78 5.67 3.55
N GLU A 48 21.80 6.43 3.22
CA GLU A 48 23.04 5.95 2.61
C GLU A 48 23.79 4.98 3.54
N VAL A 49 23.96 5.35 4.81
CA VAL A 49 24.63 4.49 5.80
C VAL A 49 23.83 3.20 6.02
N LEU A 50 22.50 3.27 6.10
CA LEU A 50 21.65 2.09 6.24
C LEU A 50 21.77 1.16 5.02
N VAL A 51 21.69 1.72 3.81
CA VAL A 51 21.83 0.97 2.55
C VAL A 51 23.20 0.29 2.46
N ASP A 52 24.28 1.01 2.75
CA ASP A 52 25.64 0.44 2.72
C ASP A 52 25.81 -0.70 3.73
N SER A 53 25.22 -0.54 4.92
CA SER A 53 25.26 -1.55 5.97
C SER A 53 24.50 -2.82 5.55
N VAL A 54 23.29 -2.67 5.02
CA VAL A 54 22.48 -3.78 4.53
C VAL A 54 23.17 -4.46 3.34
N ALA A 55 23.72 -3.71 2.39
CA ALA A 55 24.44 -4.26 1.24
C ALA A 55 25.69 -5.05 1.63
N ARG A 56 26.36 -4.67 2.72
CA ARG A 56 27.50 -5.42 3.26
C ARG A 56 27.07 -6.73 3.94
N TRP A 57 25.86 -6.77 4.50
CA TRP A 57 25.40 -7.84 5.40
C TRP A 57 24.52 -8.87 4.70
N GLY A 58 23.76 -8.46 3.68
CA GLY A 58 22.96 -9.32 2.82
C GLY A 58 23.51 -9.40 1.39
N ARG A 59 23.73 -10.62 0.89
CA ARG A 59 24.24 -10.94 -0.45
C ARG A 59 23.14 -11.15 -1.47
N THR A 60 21.98 -11.65 -1.05
CA THR A 60 20.79 -11.87 -1.91
C THR A 60 19.70 -10.84 -1.64
N GLU A 61 18.69 -10.71 -2.51
CA GLU A 61 17.54 -9.83 -2.23
C GLU A 61 16.84 -10.25 -0.94
N ARG A 62 16.70 -11.57 -0.72
CA ARG A 62 16.10 -12.14 0.48
C ARG A 62 16.82 -11.69 1.75
N GLU A 63 18.14 -11.90 1.79
CA GLU A 63 18.94 -11.57 2.96
C GLU A 63 18.89 -10.07 3.27
N LYS A 64 18.92 -9.22 2.24
CA LYS A 64 18.77 -7.76 2.40
C LYS A 64 17.41 -7.40 2.97
N VAL A 65 16.32 -8.01 2.51
CA VAL A 65 14.96 -7.80 3.07
C VAL A 65 14.92 -8.21 4.55
N VAL A 66 15.53 -9.33 4.93
CA VAL A 66 15.57 -9.77 6.34
C VAL A 66 16.38 -8.81 7.21
N VAL A 67 17.53 -8.33 6.73
CA VAL A 67 18.33 -7.31 7.47
C VAL A 67 17.53 -6.01 7.63
N LEU A 68 16.84 -5.55 6.58
CA LEU A 68 15.94 -4.40 6.70
C LEU A 68 14.83 -4.64 7.71
N ALA A 69 14.20 -5.82 7.69
CA ALA A 69 13.14 -6.16 8.62
C ALA A 69 13.63 -6.13 10.09
N GLY A 70 14.88 -6.52 10.34
CA GLY A 70 15.52 -6.41 11.65
C GLY A 70 15.67 -4.97 12.10
N TRP A 71 16.07 -4.07 11.20
CA TRP A 71 16.16 -2.64 11.51
C TRP A 71 14.78 -2.03 11.78
N PHE A 72 13.78 -2.34 10.96
CA PHE A 72 12.39 -1.88 11.17
C PHE A 72 11.84 -2.39 12.52
N ARG A 73 12.03 -3.68 12.83
CA ARG A 73 11.64 -4.31 14.09
C ARG A 73 12.12 -3.54 15.30
N GLU A 74 13.36 -3.08 15.28
CA GLU A 74 13.98 -2.40 16.42
C GLU A 74 13.57 -0.93 16.49
N TYR A 75 13.59 -0.24 15.35
CA TYR A 75 13.57 1.22 15.36
C TYR A 75 12.26 1.85 14.95
N MET A 76 11.47 1.24 14.07
CA MET A 76 10.23 1.84 13.59
C MET A 76 9.08 1.61 14.57
N ALA A 77 8.23 2.62 14.75
CA ALA A 77 7.02 2.60 15.56
C ALA A 77 5.78 3.04 14.75
N ILE A 78 4.60 2.61 15.17
CA ILE A 78 3.36 3.11 14.57
C ILE A 78 3.01 4.47 15.20
N ASP A 79 2.80 5.49 14.38
CA ASP A 79 2.33 6.81 14.84
C ASP A 79 0.82 6.78 15.09
N ALA A 80 0.43 6.51 16.34
CA ALA A 80 -0.98 6.43 16.74
C ALA A 80 -1.77 7.72 16.45
N GLY A 81 -1.17 8.90 16.69
CA GLY A 81 -1.84 10.17 16.44
C GLY A 81 -2.11 10.40 14.96
N LYS A 82 -1.11 10.16 14.11
CA LYS A 82 -1.25 10.23 12.65
C LYS A 82 -2.24 9.20 12.12
N PHE A 83 -2.21 7.98 12.66
CA PHE A 83 -3.11 6.89 12.30
C PHE A 83 -4.58 7.25 12.56
N LEU A 84 -4.89 7.71 13.77
CA LEU A 84 -6.27 8.05 14.17
C LEU A 84 -6.85 9.26 13.43
N THR A 85 -5.99 10.18 12.99
CA THR A 85 -6.40 11.38 12.26
C THR A 85 -6.42 11.21 10.75
N GLY A 86 -5.92 10.08 10.22
CA GLY A 86 -5.79 9.83 8.79
C GLY A 86 -4.81 10.78 8.11
N GLY A 87 -3.69 11.10 8.77
CA GLY A 87 -2.68 12.02 8.26
C GLY A 87 -2.00 11.53 6.95
N PRO A 88 -1.46 12.44 6.12
CA PRO A 88 -0.89 12.07 4.82
C PRO A 88 0.47 11.36 4.94
N ASP A 89 0.80 10.49 3.99
CA ASP A 89 2.15 9.92 3.83
C ASP A 89 3.22 11.03 3.79
N GLY A 90 4.30 10.84 4.56
CA GLY A 90 5.44 11.76 4.69
C GLY A 90 6.59 11.44 3.72
N ASP A 91 7.57 12.35 3.65
CA ASP A 91 8.83 12.08 2.96
C ASP A 91 9.62 11.01 3.73
N TYR A 92 10.21 10.04 3.01
CA TYR A 92 10.92 8.92 3.64
C TYR A 92 12.10 9.37 4.52
N ARG A 93 12.70 10.54 4.27
CA ARG A 93 13.79 11.07 5.12
C ARG A 93 13.25 11.51 6.47
N GLU A 94 12.09 12.15 6.49
CA GLU A 94 11.43 12.55 7.73
C GLU A 94 10.93 11.31 8.48
N VAL A 95 10.37 10.31 7.78
CA VAL A 95 9.97 9.03 8.38
C VAL A 95 11.16 8.31 9.00
N LEU A 96 12.31 8.26 8.30
CA LEU A 96 13.53 7.66 8.82
C LEU A 96 14.03 8.38 10.09
N LYS A 97 13.99 9.72 10.10
CA LYS A 97 14.41 10.55 11.22
C LYS A 97 13.50 10.39 12.43
N GLU A 98 12.19 10.49 12.21
CA GLU A 98 11.16 10.40 13.26
C GLU A 98 10.98 8.97 13.77
N ARG A 99 11.36 7.97 12.97
CA ARG A 99 11.23 6.53 13.25
C ARG A 99 9.82 6.11 13.64
N LYS A 100 8.83 6.83 13.13
CA LYS A 100 7.42 6.54 13.34
C LYS A 100 6.61 6.90 12.10
N GLY A 101 5.51 6.19 11.88
CA GLY A 101 4.61 6.48 10.76
C GLY A 101 3.40 5.57 10.70
N ILE A 102 2.64 5.69 9.61
CA ILE A 102 1.51 4.83 9.25
C ILE A 102 1.87 3.93 8.05
N CYS A 103 0.94 3.10 7.59
CA CYS A 103 1.13 2.13 6.50
C CYS A 103 1.85 2.70 5.28
N GLY A 104 1.44 3.90 4.82
CA GLY A 104 2.05 4.57 3.68
C GLY A 104 3.48 5.06 3.93
N ASP A 105 3.81 5.46 5.16
CA ASP A 105 5.17 5.87 5.56
C ASP A 105 6.12 4.67 5.61
N PHE A 106 5.66 3.56 6.22
CA PHE A 106 6.41 2.30 6.25
C PHE A 106 6.68 1.79 4.84
N THR A 107 5.64 1.77 3.99
CA THR A 107 5.73 1.35 2.60
C THR A 107 6.68 2.23 1.79
N GLY A 108 6.62 3.55 2.00
CA GLY A 108 7.46 4.53 1.33
C GLY A 108 8.94 4.40 1.71
N LEU A 109 9.24 4.31 3.01
CA LEU A 109 10.62 4.13 3.50
C LEU A 109 11.19 2.79 3.05
N PHE A 110 10.46 1.69 3.24
CA PHE A 110 10.93 0.37 2.84
C PHE A 110 11.14 0.27 1.32
N GLY A 111 10.22 0.82 0.52
CA GLY A 111 10.34 0.84 -0.93
C GLY A 111 11.55 1.64 -1.41
N GLU A 112 11.83 2.81 -0.82
CA GLU A 112 13.02 3.60 -1.14
C GLU A 112 14.33 2.87 -0.80
N LEU A 113 14.37 2.18 0.35
CA LEU A 113 15.52 1.34 0.72
C LEU A 113 15.70 0.20 -0.28
N CYS A 114 14.63 -0.48 -0.69
CA CYS A 114 14.66 -1.52 -1.71
C CYS A 114 15.18 -0.99 -3.05
N ASN A 115 14.72 0.18 -3.51
CA ASN A 115 15.18 0.81 -4.75
C ASN A 115 16.70 1.02 -4.74
N ARG A 116 17.25 1.55 -3.64
CA ARG A 116 18.69 1.80 -3.49
C ARG A 116 19.52 0.52 -3.38
N LEU A 117 18.92 -0.56 -2.89
CA LEU A 117 19.54 -1.88 -2.77
C LEU A 117 19.43 -2.73 -4.04
N GLY A 118 18.77 -2.22 -5.09
CA GLY A 118 18.53 -2.93 -6.34
C GLY A 118 17.48 -4.04 -6.22
N ILE A 119 16.58 -3.95 -5.23
CA ILE A 119 15.51 -4.92 -5.01
C ILE A 119 14.25 -4.40 -5.70
N GLU A 120 13.79 -5.13 -6.71
CA GLU A 120 12.54 -4.78 -7.39
C GLU A 120 11.38 -4.83 -6.38
N ASN A 121 10.62 -3.75 -6.28
CA ASN A 121 9.50 -3.64 -5.35
C ASN A 121 8.37 -2.81 -5.95
N GLU A 122 7.16 -3.03 -5.46
CA GLU A 122 5.97 -2.28 -5.83
C GLU A 122 5.13 -1.95 -4.59
N ARG A 123 4.50 -0.78 -4.60
CA ARG A 123 3.48 -0.39 -3.62
C ARG A 123 2.16 -1.08 -3.97
N VAL A 124 1.62 -1.84 -3.03
CA VAL A 124 0.36 -2.57 -3.19
C VAL A 124 -0.68 -1.98 -2.25
N GLU A 125 -1.71 -1.38 -2.82
CA GLU A 125 -2.88 -0.86 -2.10
C GLU A 125 -3.97 -1.93 -2.05
N GLY A 126 -4.70 -1.98 -0.94
CA GLY A 126 -5.74 -2.99 -0.77
C GLY A 126 -6.56 -2.84 0.49
N TYR A 127 -7.04 -3.98 0.96
CA TYR A 127 -8.01 -4.11 2.02
C TYR A 127 -7.48 -5.03 3.11
N VAL A 128 -7.64 -4.62 4.36
CA VAL A 128 -7.46 -5.48 5.52
C VAL A 128 -8.74 -5.53 6.34
N ALA A 129 -8.91 -6.62 7.09
CA ALA A 129 -9.93 -6.68 8.11
C ALA A 129 -9.62 -5.65 9.20
N GLU A 130 -10.57 -4.77 9.50
CA GLU A 130 -10.48 -3.89 10.67
C GLU A 130 -11.23 -4.54 11.82
N ASP A 131 -10.64 -4.47 13.01
CA ASP A 131 -11.27 -5.05 14.19
C ASP A 131 -12.55 -4.32 14.58
N GLY A 132 -13.56 -5.11 14.94
CA GLY A 132 -14.86 -4.59 15.36
C GLY A 132 -15.70 -4.01 14.23
N ARG A 133 -15.25 -4.08 12.97
CA ARG A 133 -16.01 -3.66 11.79
C ARG A 133 -16.11 -4.78 10.77
N GLY A 134 -17.28 -4.92 10.17
CA GLY A 134 -17.49 -5.92 9.12
C GLY A 134 -16.70 -5.56 7.86
N ARG A 135 -16.06 -6.54 7.21
CA ARG A 135 -15.30 -6.30 5.96
C ARG A 135 -16.16 -5.65 4.87
N GLY A 136 -17.47 -5.90 4.83
CA GLY A 136 -18.39 -5.25 3.89
C GLY A 136 -18.53 -3.73 4.09
N GLU A 137 -18.27 -3.25 5.31
CA GLU A 137 -18.24 -1.82 5.63
C GLU A 137 -16.87 -1.22 5.29
N THR A 138 -15.79 -1.93 5.63
CA THR A 138 -14.43 -1.39 5.52
C THR A 138 -13.85 -1.48 4.11
N CYS A 139 -14.28 -2.47 3.34
CA CYS A 139 -13.83 -2.68 1.95
C CYS A 139 -14.54 -1.78 0.92
N GLN A 140 -15.16 -0.68 1.35
CA GLN A 140 -15.73 0.34 0.45
C GLN A 140 -14.68 1.35 -0.05
N ARG A 141 -13.48 1.32 0.53
CA ARG A 141 -12.29 2.04 0.08
C ARG A 141 -11.07 1.20 0.44
N THR A 142 -9.96 1.37 -0.26
CA THR A 142 -8.70 0.79 0.22
C THR A 142 -8.41 1.36 1.61
N ASN A 143 -8.04 0.53 2.56
CA ASN A 143 -7.77 0.93 3.94
C ASN A 143 -6.36 0.53 4.39
N HIS A 144 -5.54 -0.02 3.50
CA HIS A 144 -4.17 -0.38 3.83
C HIS A 144 -3.27 -0.39 2.61
N VAL A 145 -1.96 -0.34 2.87
CA VAL A 145 -0.92 -0.38 1.85
C VAL A 145 0.34 -1.03 2.39
N TRP A 146 0.98 -1.84 1.55
CA TRP A 146 2.20 -2.59 1.85
C TRP A 146 3.08 -2.69 0.59
N ASN A 147 4.17 -3.47 0.66
CA ASN A 147 5.05 -3.72 -0.47
C ASN A 147 4.90 -5.15 -1.01
N ALA A 148 5.07 -5.32 -2.32
CA ALA A 148 5.51 -6.57 -2.91
C ALA A 148 6.97 -6.42 -3.34
N VAL A 149 7.81 -7.43 -3.09
CA VAL A 149 9.23 -7.45 -3.48
C VAL A 149 9.52 -8.67 -4.35
N ARG A 150 10.42 -8.52 -5.31
CA ARG A 150 10.88 -9.64 -6.13
C ARG A 150 12.16 -10.20 -5.56
N VAL A 151 12.13 -11.49 -5.21
CA VAL A 151 13.23 -12.22 -4.58
C VAL A 151 13.42 -13.53 -5.34
N ALA A 152 14.65 -13.79 -5.81
CA ALA A 152 14.98 -14.97 -6.60
C ALA A 152 14.02 -15.21 -7.79
N GLY A 153 13.56 -14.13 -8.42
CA GLY A 153 12.67 -14.17 -9.58
C GLY A 153 11.17 -14.24 -9.26
N GLU A 154 10.78 -14.55 -8.03
CA GLU A 154 9.37 -14.63 -7.58
C GLU A 154 8.95 -13.37 -6.81
N TRP A 155 7.66 -13.05 -6.81
CA TRP A 155 7.09 -11.95 -6.02
C TRP A 155 6.64 -12.43 -4.64
N TRP A 156 6.84 -11.60 -3.64
CA TRP A 156 6.53 -11.86 -2.23
C TRP A 156 5.92 -10.63 -1.58
N HIS A 157 4.97 -10.82 -0.67
CA HIS A 157 4.42 -9.71 0.11
C HIS A 157 5.29 -9.40 1.32
N VAL A 158 5.38 -8.11 1.63
CA VAL A 158 6.06 -7.56 2.80
C VAL A 158 5.21 -6.44 3.37
N ASP A 159 4.70 -6.63 4.58
CA ASP A 159 4.08 -5.60 5.38
C ASP A 159 4.92 -5.33 6.62
N MET A 160 5.81 -4.33 6.51
CA MET A 160 6.67 -3.95 7.62
C MET A 160 5.89 -3.34 8.79
N MET A 161 4.73 -2.73 8.57
CA MET A 161 3.95 -2.14 9.66
C MET A 161 3.37 -3.23 10.57
N TRP A 162 2.74 -4.25 9.97
CA TRP A 162 2.19 -5.38 10.72
C TRP A 162 3.28 -6.32 11.24
N ALA A 163 4.46 -6.34 10.61
CA ALA A 163 5.62 -7.09 11.13
C ALA A 163 6.18 -6.51 12.43
N VAL A 164 6.20 -5.18 12.61
CA VAL A 164 6.83 -4.56 13.80
C VAL A 164 5.92 -4.51 15.03
N GLY A 165 4.61 -4.55 14.84
CA GLY A 165 3.64 -4.56 15.93
C GLY A 165 2.27 -4.03 15.53
N ALA A 166 1.51 -3.61 16.53
CA ALA A 166 0.12 -3.21 16.37
C ALA A 166 -0.22 -2.02 17.27
N LEU A 167 -1.36 -1.37 16.99
CA LEU A 167 -1.95 -0.41 17.92
C LEU A 167 -2.86 -1.15 18.90
N GLY A 168 -2.79 -0.76 20.18
CA GLY A 168 -3.67 -1.27 21.23
C GLY A 168 -4.05 -0.16 22.19
N ARG A 169 -5.01 -0.42 23.07
CA ARG A 169 -5.38 0.52 24.13
C ARG A 169 -4.57 0.27 25.39
N ASP A 170 -4.03 1.31 26.03
CA ASP A 170 -3.40 1.18 27.35
C ASP A 170 -4.44 1.07 28.48
N ALA A 171 -3.99 1.10 29.74
CA ALA A 171 -4.87 1.02 30.89
C ALA A 171 -5.80 2.25 31.05
N ALA A 172 -5.44 3.39 30.46
CA ALA A 172 -6.26 4.59 30.42
C ALA A 172 -7.26 4.58 29.24
N GLY A 173 -7.12 3.61 28.33
CA GLY A 173 -7.94 3.49 27.12
C GLY A 173 -7.39 4.24 25.92
N GLU A 174 -6.19 4.83 26.03
CA GLU A 174 -5.53 5.59 24.97
C GLU A 174 -4.87 4.66 23.96
N TRP A 175 -4.90 5.04 22.69
CA TRP A 175 -4.24 4.28 21.63
C TRP A 175 -2.72 4.45 21.72
N VAL A 176 -2.03 3.32 21.86
CA VAL A 176 -0.58 3.25 21.95
C VAL A 176 -0.04 2.18 21.00
N PHE A 177 1.14 2.43 20.45
CA PHE A 177 1.88 1.41 19.73
C PHE A 177 2.40 0.34 20.69
N ARG A 178 2.16 -0.92 20.35
CA ARG A 178 2.68 -2.09 21.04
C ARG A 178 3.57 -2.86 20.09
N ARG A 179 4.88 -2.82 20.36
CA ARG A 179 5.85 -3.60 19.60
C ARG A 179 5.57 -5.09 19.79
N HIS A 180 5.40 -5.79 18.67
CA HIS A 180 5.18 -7.22 18.63
C HIS A 180 5.71 -7.73 17.29
N TRP A 181 6.88 -8.36 17.32
CA TRP A 181 7.49 -8.87 16.10
C TRP A 181 6.68 -10.03 15.55
N ASN A 182 6.13 -9.88 14.35
CA ASN A 182 5.48 -10.93 13.61
C ASN A 182 6.18 -11.17 12.25
N PRO A 183 7.05 -12.19 12.15
CA PRO A 183 7.79 -12.48 10.93
C PRO A 183 6.92 -13.00 9.77
N GLU A 184 5.66 -13.37 10.02
CA GLU A 184 4.75 -13.87 8.98
C GLU A 184 4.45 -12.79 7.92
N TYR A 185 4.56 -11.51 8.27
CA TYR A 185 4.37 -10.39 7.35
C TYR A 185 5.62 -10.02 6.54
N VAL A 186 6.71 -10.79 6.66
CA VAL A 186 7.95 -10.56 5.91
C VAL A 186 8.21 -11.72 4.97
N LEU A 187 8.13 -11.45 3.66
CA LEU A 187 8.29 -12.44 2.59
C LEU A 187 7.24 -13.55 2.66
N MET A 188 5.96 -13.15 2.66
CA MET A 188 4.82 -14.06 2.68
C MET A 188 4.36 -14.42 1.25
N ARG A 189 3.90 -15.67 1.07
CA ARG A 189 3.29 -16.12 -0.19
C ARG A 189 1.83 -15.70 -0.28
N GLY A 190 1.36 -15.49 -1.51
CA GLY A 190 0.02 -14.99 -1.86
C GLY A 190 -1.11 -15.60 -1.02
N GLU A 191 -1.39 -16.89 -1.12
CA GLU A 191 -2.57 -17.49 -0.49
C GLU A 191 -2.66 -17.29 1.04
N GLN A 192 -1.53 -17.35 1.74
CA GLN A 192 -1.50 -17.14 3.18
C GLN A 192 -1.74 -15.67 3.53
N PHE A 193 -1.08 -14.76 2.80
CA PHE A 193 -1.20 -13.32 2.99
C PHE A 193 -2.65 -12.84 2.72
N LEU A 194 -3.34 -13.47 1.78
CA LEU A 194 -4.71 -13.14 1.40
C LEU A 194 -5.75 -13.33 2.51
N THR A 195 -5.46 -14.15 3.53
CA THR A 195 -6.38 -14.36 4.66
C THR A 195 -6.71 -13.07 5.42
N THR A 196 -5.74 -12.17 5.50
CA THR A 196 -5.83 -10.88 6.21
C THR A 196 -5.75 -9.69 5.27
N HIS A 197 -5.11 -9.81 4.10
CA HIS A 197 -4.83 -8.72 3.17
C HIS A 197 -5.29 -9.02 1.75
N MET A 198 -6.27 -8.29 1.23
CA MET A 198 -6.71 -8.42 -0.16
C MET A 198 -6.22 -7.25 -1.02
N PRO A 199 -5.32 -7.47 -2.00
CA PRO A 199 -4.90 -6.44 -2.94
C PRO A 199 -6.07 -5.88 -3.76
N ALA A 200 -6.05 -4.58 -4.04
CA ALA A 200 -7.06 -3.95 -4.88
C ALA A 200 -6.91 -4.34 -6.36
N ASP A 201 -5.68 -4.47 -6.88
CA ASP A 201 -5.46 -5.07 -8.21
C ASP A 201 -5.25 -6.59 -8.06
N PRO A 202 -6.11 -7.44 -8.65
CA PRO A 202 -6.01 -8.91 -8.56
C PRO A 202 -4.66 -9.49 -8.98
N ALA A 203 -3.88 -8.80 -9.81
CA ALA A 203 -2.54 -9.26 -10.19
C ALA A 203 -1.61 -9.40 -8.99
N TRP A 204 -1.83 -8.62 -7.94
CA TRP A 204 -1.04 -8.67 -6.73
C TRP A 204 -1.53 -9.72 -5.74
N GLN A 205 -2.52 -10.56 -6.06
CA GLN A 205 -2.84 -11.72 -5.22
C GLN A 205 -1.78 -12.83 -5.32
N LEU A 206 -0.89 -12.73 -6.32
CA LEU A 206 0.24 -13.66 -6.55
C LEU A 206 -0.21 -15.12 -6.66
N THR A 207 -1.34 -15.34 -7.33
CA THR A 207 -1.92 -16.66 -7.60
C THR A 207 -2.47 -16.72 -9.02
N ASP A 208 -2.38 -17.90 -9.63
CA ASP A 208 -2.92 -18.16 -10.97
C ASP A 208 -4.45 -18.30 -10.98
N ARG A 209 -5.08 -18.36 -9.80
CA ARG A 209 -6.54 -18.41 -9.65
C ARG A 209 -6.95 -17.44 -8.53
N PRO A 210 -7.15 -16.15 -8.86
CA PRO A 210 -7.44 -15.12 -7.87
C PRO A 210 -8.75 -15.41 -7.17
N TYR A 211 -8.79 -15.12 -5.88
CA TYR A 211 -10.00 -15.19 -5.08
C TYR A 211 -10.91 -14.01 -5.40
N ALA A 212 -12.22 -14.27 -5.38
CA ALA A 212 -13.21 -13.21 -5.51
C ALA A 212 -13.16 -12.26 -4.30
N MET A 213 -13.42 -10.97 -4.54
CA MET A 213 -13.50 -9.98 -3.47
C MET A 213 -14.61 -10.32 -2.46
N ASP A 214 -15.74 -10.84 -2.91
CA ASP A 214 -16.87 -11.21 -2.05
C ASP A 214 -16.47 -12.33 -1.07
N ALA A 215 -15.66 -13.31 -1.48
CA ALA A 215 -15.13 -14.34 -0.59
C ALA A 215 -14.25 -13.75 0.52
N PHE A 216 -13.47 -12.70 0.23
CA PHE A 216 -12.73 -11.96 1.25
C PHE A 216 -13.67 -11.20 2.18
N ILE A 217 -14.68 -10.51 1.65
CA ILE A 217 -15.66 -9.74 2.44
C ILE A 217 -16.45 -10.64 3.39
N GLU A 218 -16.83 -11.83 2.94
CA GLU A 218 -17.56 -12.83 3.73
C GLU A 218 -16.68 -13.56 4.75
N GLY A 219 -15.36 -13.40 4.67
CA GLY A 219 -14.40 -14.11 5.52
C GLY A 219 -14.28 -15.59 5.18
N ASN A 220 -14.70 -15.99 3.98
CA ASN A 220 -14.74 -17.38 3.52
C ASN A 220 -13.82 -17.61 2.31
N LEU A 221 -12.54 -17.22 2.43
CA LEU A 221 -11.58 -17.42 1.34
C LEU A 221 -11.30 -18.90 1.05
N ALA A 222 -11.31 -19.77 2.07
CA ALA A 222 -10.97 -21.18 1.91
C ALA A 222 -11.98 -21.93 1.03
N ASP A 223 -13.27 -21.67 1.24
CA ASP A 223 -14.36 -22.31 0.48
C ASP A 223 -14.92 -21.40 -0.63
N GLY A 224 -14.36 -20.20 -0.78
CA GLY A 224 -14.83 -19.18 -1.71
C GLY A 224 -14.53 -19.52 -3.17
N GLU A 225 -15.36 -18.97 -4.06
CA GLU A 225 -15.14 -19.10 -5.50
C GLU A 225 -13.78 -18.53 -5.92
N ARG A 226 -13.10 -19.27 -6.79
CA ARG A 226 -11.86 -18.84 -7.44
C ARG A 226 -12.15 -18.46 -8.89
N GLY A 227 -11.48 -17.42 -9.35
CA GLY A 227 -11.55 -16.99 -10.74
C GLY A 227 -10.88 -17.98 -11.70
N ASP A 228 -11.06 -17.70 -12.99
CA ASP A 228 -10.37 -18.38 -14.07
C ASP A 228 -8.84 -18.22 -13.97
N TYR A 229 -8.12 -19.02 -14.77
CA TYR A 229 -6.67 -18.89 -14.87
C TYR A 229 -6.25 -17.45 -15.20
N TYR A 230 -5.37 -16.90 -14.37
CA TYR A 230 -4.88 -15.54 -14.46
C TYR A 230 -3.36 -15.56 -14.36
N ASN A 231 -2.65 -15.32 -15.47
CA ASN A 231 -1.20 -15.21 -15.43
C ASN A 231 -0.80 -13.87 -14.77
N TYR A 232 -0.65 -13.90 -13.45
CA TYR A 232 -0.34 -12.71 -12.67
C TYR A 232 1.07 -12.19 -12.96
N THR A 233 2.01 -13.09 -13.28
CA THR A 233 3.39 -12.71 -13.56
C THR A 233 3.49 -11.89 -14.84
N ASP A 234 2.80 -12.30 -15.92
CA ASP A 234 2.69 -11.51 -17.15
C ASP A 234 1.96 -10.19 -16.90
N SER A 235 0.86 -10.24 -16.15
CA SER A 235 0.07 -9.05 -15.81
C SER A 235 0.87 -8.00 -15.03
N ILE A 236 1.72 -8.42 -14.09
CA ILE A 236 2.64 -7.55 -13.36
C ILE A 236 3.74 -7.03 -14.29
N ALA A 237 4.36 -7.89 -15.11
CA ALA A 237 5.40 -7.47 -16.04
C ALA A 237 4.90 -6.43 -17.05
N ALA A 238 3.69 -6.61 -17.58
CA ALA A 238 3.04 -5.65 -18.45
C ALA A 238 2.74 -4.34 -17.70
N PHE A 239 2.16 -4.43 -16.49
CA PHE A 239 1.87 -3.26 -15.66
C PHE A 239 3.12 -2.40 -15.41
N ARG A 240 4.24 -3.03 -15.02
CA ARG A 240 5.48 -2.31 -14.67
C ARG A 240 6.16 -1.62 -15.86
N ARG A 241 5.91 -2.09 -17.10
CA ARG A 241 6.43 -1.46 -18.33
C ARG A 241 5.65 -0.20 -18.74
N LEU A 242 4.45 0.00 -18.21
CA LEU A 242 3.63 1.16 -18.55
C LEU A 242 4.21 2.46 -17.97
N PRO A 243 4.02 3.59 -18.67
CA PRO A 243 4.22 4.92 -18.11
C PRO A 243 3.42 5.13 -16.82
N ARG A 244 3.86 6.09 -15.98
CA ARG A 244 3.30 6.30 -14.65
C ARG A 244 1.79 6.58 -14.68
N ASP A 245 1.31 7.42 -15.59
CA ASP A 245 -0.11 7.74 -15.75
C ASP A 245 -0.91 6.52 -16.21
N GLU A 246 -0.42 5.78 -17.20
CA GLU A 246 -1.07 4.56 -17.68
C GLU A 246 -1.18 3.49 -16.59
N ARG A 247 -0.16 3.35 -15.73
CA ARG A 247 -0.22 2.48 -14.54
C ARG A 247 -1.35 2.87 -13.59
N GLN A 248 -1.47 4.16 -13.27
CA GLN A 248 -2.51 4.66 -12.38
C GLN A 248 -3.91 4.40 -12.94
N MET A 249 -4.09 4.63 -14.24
CA MET A 249 -5.36 4.39 -14.92
C MET A 249 -5.69 2.89 -14.99
N LEU A 250 -4.69 2.04 -15.25
CA LEU A 250 -4.89 0.59 -15.27
C LEU A 250 -5.22 0.05 -13.86
N PHE A 251 -4.51 0.51 -12.83
CA PHE A 251 -4.78 0.18 -11.43
C PHE A 251 -6.23 0.54 -11.06
N ALA A 252 -6.67 1.79 -11.30
CA ALA A 252 -8.02 2.23 -10.95
C ALA A 252 -9.10 1.37 -11.63
N ARG A 253 -8.93 1.06 -12.93
CA ARG A 253 -9.87 0.19 -13.66
C ARG A 253 -9.90 -1.24 -13.15
N ARG A 254 -8.74 -1.84 -12.85
CA ARG A 254 -8.65 -3.21 -12.31
C ARG A 254 -9.24 -3.28 -10.89
N ALA A 255 -8.91 -2.30 -10.04
CA ALA A 255 -9.42 -2.19 -8.68
C ALA A 255 -10.94 -2.04 -8.65
N ASN A 256 -11.50 -1.13 -9.45
CA ASN A 256 -12.95 -0.95 -9.52
C ASN A 256 -13.66 -2.16 -10.14
N ARG A 257 -13.07 -2.82 -11.14
CA ARG A 257 -13.64 -4.06 -11.69
C ARG A 257 -13.65 -5.18 -10.65
N PHE A 258 -12.61 -5.29 -9.85
CA PHE A 258 -12.48 -6.31 -8.82
C PHE A 258 -13.41 -6.04 -7.62
N ASN A 259 -13.52 -4.77 -7.21
CA ASN A 259 -14.41 -4.34 -6.15
C ASN A 259 -15.19 -3.08 -6.56
N PRO A 260 -16.36 -3.24 -7.22
CA PRO A 260 -17.19 -2.11 -7.64
C PRO A 260 -17.76 -1.26 -6.50
N ARG A 261 -17.66 -1.74 -5.25
CA ARG A 261 -18.05 -0.97 -4.05
C ARG A 261 -17.05 0.15 -3.76
N ASN A 262 -15.79 -0.02 -4.15
CA ASN A 262 -14.76 1.01 -4.03
C ASN A 262 -14.80 2.01 -5.19
N LYS A 263 -15.81 2.88 -5.18
CA LYS A 263 -15.89 3.97 -6.17
C LYS A 263 -14.79 5.03 -5.98
N GLU A 264 -14.23 5.12 -4.77
CA GLU A 264 -13.23 6.14 -4.42
C GLU A 264 -11.96 6.02 -5.28
N VAL A 265 -11.54 4.79 -5.60
CA VAL A 265 -10.35 4.56 -6.46
C VAL A 265 -10.50 5.19 -7.85
N MET A 266 -11.70 5.17 -8.43
CA MET A 266 -11.95 5.80 -9.74
C MET A 266 -12.03 7.32 -9.60
N ALA A 267 -12.79 7.81 -8.61
CA ALA A 267 -12.95 9.24 -8.38
C ALA A 267 -11.62 9.95 -8.12
N VAL A 268 -10.85 9.45 -7.14
CA VAL A 268 -9.61 10.09 -6.68
C VAL A 268 -8.50 9.96 -7.71
N THR A 269 -8.32 8.79 -8.33
CA THR A 269 -7.21 8.60 -9.28
C THR A 269 -7.41 9.44 -10.54
N TYR A 270 -8.60 9.45 -11.14
CA TYR A 270 -8.86 10.29 -12.33
C TYR A 270 -8.79 11.78 -12.01
N TYR A 271 -9.28 12.21 -10.84
CA TYR A 271 -9.11 13.60 -10.38
C TYR A 271 -7.63 13.98 -10.28
N ASN A 272 -6.82 13.18 -9.59
CA ASN A 272 -5.40 13.46 -9.39
C ASN A 272 -4.63 13.48 -10.72
N GLU A 273 -4.94 12.59 -11.66
CA GLU A 273 -4.35 12.61 -13.01
C GLU A 273 -4.76 13.83 -13.81
N ALA A 274 -6.02 14.27 -13.73
CA ALA A 274 -6.47 15.49 -14.40
C ALA A 274 -5.69 16.71 -13.86
N VAL A 275 -5.53 16.81 -12.54
CA VAL A 275 -4.76 17.88 -11.90
C VAL A 275 -3.28 17.81 -12.30
N PHE A 276 -2.70 16.61 -12.32
CA PHE A 276 -1.30 16.41 -12.74
C PHE A 276 -1.09 16.90 -14.17
N LEU A 277 -1.97 16.51 -15.10
CA LEU A 277 -1.92 16.98 -16.49
C LEU A 277 -1.90 18.51 -16.57
N LEU A 278 -2.76 19.19 -15.80
CA LEU A 278 -2.91 20.64 -15.83
C LEU A 278 -1.75 21.41 -15.17
N ASN A 279 -1.08 20.81 -14.20
CA ASN A 279 0.03 21.44 -13.47
C ASN A 279 1.39 21.24 -14.16
N TYR A 280 1.59 20.08 -14.79
CA TYR A 280 2.92 19.66 -15.26
C TYR A 280 3.06 19.61 -16.79
N ASN A 281 2.01 19.94 -17.54
CA ASN A 281 2.06 20.00 -19.00
C ASN A 281 1.64 21.37 -19.53
N ARG A 282 2.16 21.72 -20.71
CA ARG A 282 1.63 22.86 -21.46
C ARG A 282 0.16 22.58 -21.77
N LYS A 283 -0.71 23.55 -21.48
CA LYS A 283 -2.17 23.50 -21.67
C LYS A 283 -2.56 23.58 -23.15
N THR A 284 -2.17 22.57 -23.93
CA THR A 284 -2.61 22.40 -25.32
C THR A 284 -4.06 21.91 -25.36
N ARG A 285 -4.72 22.03 -26.51
CA ARG A 285 -6.10 21.53 -26.70
C ARG A 285 -6.23 20.04 -26.37
N ALA A 286 -5.21 19.23 -26.71
CA ALA A 286 -5.19 17.80 -26.40
C ALA A 286 -5.13 17.54 -24.89
N VAL A 287 -4.24 18.24 -24.16
CA VAL A 287 -4.10 18.11 -22.70
C VAL A 287 -5.38 18.55 -21.99
N LEU A 288 -5.96 19.69 -22.38
CA LEU A 288 -7.20 20.18 -21.79
C LEU A 288 -8.39 19.23 -22.06
N THR A 289 -8.47 18.66 -23.27
CA THR A 289 -9.52 17.69 -23.61
C THR A 289 -9.41 16.44 -22.76
N ARG A 290 -8.20 15.89 -22.59
CA ARG A 290 -7.94 14.71 -21.74
C ARG A 290 -8.22 14.99 -20.26
N ALA A 291 -7.74 16.12 -19.73
CA ALA A 291 -8.02 16.51 -18.35
C ALA A 291 -9.53 16.66 -18.08
N ARG A 292 -10.29 17.22 -19.03
CA ARG A 292 -11.76 17.30 -18.95
C ARG A 292 -12.41 15.92 -18.93
N GLU A 293 -11.95 15.00 -19.78
CA GLU A 293 -12.45 13.62 -19.78
C GLU A 293 -12.20 12.94 -18.42
N TYR A 294 -11.00 13.12 -17.84
CA TYR A 294 -10.68 12.58 -16.54
C TYR A 294 -11.53 13.18 -15.41
N PHE A 295 -11.76 14.50 -15.40
CA PHE A 295 -12.69 15.10 -14.42
C PHE A 295 -14.12 14.58 -14.55
N ARG A 296 -14.61 14.31 -15.77
CA ARG A 296 -15.95 13.74 -15.98
C ARG A 296 -16.08 12.32 -15.44
N ILE A 297 -15.06 11.50 -15.68
CA ILE A 297 -14.99 10.15 -15.08
C ILE A 297 -14.95 10.27 -13.55
N ALA A 298 -14.13 11.17 -13.01
CA ALA A 298 -14.07 11.38 -11.57
C ALA A 298 -15.43 11.80 -10.99
N GLU A 299 -16.15 12.69 -11.64
CA GLU A 299 -17.47 13.19 -11.24
C GLU A 299 -18.52 12.08 -11.21
N GLU A 300 -18.50 11.17 -12.20
CA GLU A 300 -19.42 10.04 -12.27
C GLU A 300 -19.30 9.13 -11.03
N TYR A 301 -18.07 8.84 -10.60
CA TYR A 301 -17.80 7.98 -9.45
C TYR A 301 -17.92 8.72 -8.10
N ALA A 302 -17.82 10.05 -8.09
CA ALA A 302 -17.89 10.86 -6.88
C ALA A 302 -19.31 11.25 -6.44
N ARG A 303 -20.36 10.92 -7.20
CA ARG A 303 -21.74 11.33 -6.89
C ARG A 303 -22.18 11.00 -5.46
N ASP A 304 -21.74 9.84 -4.97
CA ASP A 304 -22.10 9.31 -3.65
C ASP A 304 -20.95 9.48 -2.62
N LEU A 305 -19.86 10.19 -2.97
CA LEU A 305 -18.66 10.34 -2.15
C LEU A 305 -18.57 11.76 -1.56
N PRO A 306 -18.94 11.96 -0.28
CA PRO A 306 -18.85 13.27 0.35
C PRO A 306 -17.39 13.73 0.46
N GLY A 307 -17.13 15.01 0.15
CA GLY A 307 -15.82 15.67 0.34
C GLY A 307 -14.91 15.72 -0.90
N VAL A 308 -15.09 14.86 -1.91
CA VAL A 308 -14.27 14.89 -3.15
C VAL A 308 -15.00 15.60 -4.29
N LYS A 309 -16.34 15.52 -4.29
CA LYS A 309 -17.19 16.06 -5.36
C LYS A 309 -16.95 17.54 -5.65
N GLU A 310 -16.87 18.38 -4.62
CA GLU A 310 -16.71 19.84 -4.80
C GLU A 310 -15.42 20.18 -5.55
N SER A 311 -14.31 19.55 -5.20
CA SER A 311 -13.02 19.72 -5.88
C SER A 311 -13.07 19.24 -7.33
N ILE A 312 -13.75 18.12 -7.59
CA ILE A 312 -13.94 17.61 -8.95
C ILE A 312 -14.78 18.58 -9.78
N ASP A 313 -15.92 19.04 -9.26
CA ASP A 313 -16.81 19.98 -9.94
C ASP A 313 -16.06 21.29 -10.27
N GLU A 314 -15.24 21.78 -9.32
CA GLU A 314 -14.39 22.95 -9.54
C GLU A 314 -13.34 22.72 -10.63
N GLY A 315 -12.63 21.59 -10.58
CA GLY A 315 -11.67 21.18 -11.60
C GLY A 315 -12.30 21.12 -13.00
N LEU A 316 -13.49 20.55 -13.10
CA LEU A 316 -14.25 20.45 -14.34
C LEU A 316 -14.64 21.83 -14.89
N ARG A 317 -15.19 22.72 -14.05
CA ARG A 317 -15.50 24.11 -14.46
C ARG A 317 -14.25 24.85 -14.96
N ASN A 318 -13.13 24.69 -14.25
CA ASN A 318 -11.88 25.36 -14.58
C ASN A 318 -11.32 24.90 -15.94
N VAL A 319 -11.31 23.60 -16.21
CA VAL A 319 -10.82 23.09 -17.51
C VAL A 319 -11.76 23.45 -18.65
N GLU A 320 -13.08 23.47 -18.43
CA GLU A 320 -14.05 23.88 -19.44
C GLU A 320 -13.94 25.36 -19.80
N ALA A 321 -13.61 26.23 -18.84
CA ALA A 321 -13.31 27.63 -19.09
C ALA A 321 -12.04 27.83 -19.94
N LEU A 322 -11.02 26.98 -19.76
CA LEU A 322 -9.76 27.04 -20.52
C LEU A 322 -9.89 26.55 -21.97
N ILE A 323 -10.94 25.80 -22.29
CA ILE A 323 -11.18 25.25 -23.64
C ILE A 323 -11.95 26.24 -24.52
N LYS A 324 -12.77 27.13 -23.92
CA LYS A 324 -13.55 28.15 -24.63
C LYS A 324 -12.65 29.23 -25.20
#